data_AF-A0A2N2HKF1-F1
#
_entry.id   AF-A0A2N2HKF1-F1
#
_cell.length_a   1.000
_cell.length_b   1.000
_cell.length_c   1.000
_cell.angle_alpha   90.00
_cell.angle_beta   90.00
_cell.angle_gamma   90.00
#
_symmetry.space_group_name_H-M   'P 1'
#
loop_
_entity.id
_entity.type
_entity.pdbx_description
1 polymer ?
#
loop_
_entity_poly.entity_id
_entity_poly.type
_entity_poly.pdbx_seq_one_letter_code
_entity_poly.pdbx_strand_id
1 'polypeptide(L)'
;MKRGTSRIQRRKARREKEKGWRFVESGFNHHMYQQIKGGSEGDEPGKWKHCEHCWRAYPTGSFKYNVTDAYEMLFCPYPDCEGDYVIDSQPWESVKASFSDLPEKPERGIVYMLAWEE
;
A
#
# COMPACT_ATOMS: atom_id res chain seq x y z
N MET A 1 -20.01 -30.94 -9.50
CA MET A 1 -19.30 -31.07 -8.20
C MET A 1 -17.97 -30.32 -8.28
N LYS A 2 -17.86 -29.10 -7.73
CA LYS A 2 -16.61 -28.32 -7.77
C LYS A 2 -15.66 -28.87 -6.69
N ARG A 3 -14.54 -29.48 -7.10
CA ARG A 3 -13.51 -29.99 -6.18
C ARG A 3 -12.87 -28.80 -5.46
N GLY A 4 -13.11 -28.69 -4.15
CA GLY A 4 -12.44 -27.70 -3.32
C GLY A 4 -10.94 -27.99 -3.30
N THR A 5 -10.12 -26.98 -3.62
CA THR A 5 -8.65 -27.08 -3.54
C THR A 5 -8.22 -27.49 -2.14
N SER A 6 -7.37 -28.51 -2.06
CA SER A 6 -6.93 -29.10 -0.80
C SER A 6 -6.13 -28.08 0.03
N ARG A 7 -6.13 -28.24 1.36
CA ARG A 7 -5.39 -27.36 2.29
C ARG A 7 -3.89 -27.27 1.95
N ILE A 8 -3.32 -28.32 1.36
CA ILE A 8 -1.93 -28.39 0.89
C ILE A 8 -1.75 -27.52 -0.36
N GLN A 9 -2.67 -27.58 -1.31
CA GLN A 9 -2.63 -26.73 -2.51
C GLN A 9 -2.75 -25.25 -2.16
N ARG A 10 -3.62 -24.89 -1.20
CA ARG A 10 -3.74 -23.50 -0.73
C ARG A 10 -2.46 -22.99 -0.05
N ARG A 11 -1.81 -23.83 0.76
CA ARG A 11 -0.53 -23.49 1.42
C ARG A 11 0.61 -23.34 0.40
N LYS A 12 0.67 -24.20 -0.61
CA LYS A 12 1.67 -24.12 -1.67
C LYS A 12 1.46 -22.86 -2.52
N ALA A 13 0.23 -22.60 -2.94
CA ALA A 13 -0.14 -21.39 -3.66
C ALA A 13 0.16 -20.12 -2.85
N ARG A 14 -0.09 -20.12 -1.53
CA ARG A 14 0.29 -19.00 -0.65
C ARG A 14 1.81 -18.80 -0.59
N ARG A 15 2.60 -19.87 -0.42
CA ARG A 15 4.07 -19.78 -0.43
C ARG A 15 4.62 -19.34 -1.79
N GLU A 16 3.99 -19.76 -2.89
CA GLU A 16 4.35 -19.29 -4.24
C GLU A 16 3.94 -17.84 -4.45
N LYS A 17 2.78 -17.41 -3.92
CA LYS A 17 2.36 -16.00 -3.91
C LYS A 17 3.28 -15.13 -3.04
N GLU A 18 3.87 -15.68 -1.99
CA GLU A 18 4.90 -15.01 -1.17
C GLU A 18 6.26 -14.92 -1.90
N LYS A 19 6.55 -15.83 -2.85
CA LYS A 19 7.73 -15.78 -3.73
C LYS A 19 7.49 -14.82 -4.89
N GLY A 20 7.78 -13.55 -4.68
CA GLY A 20 7.72 -12.58 -5.78
C GLY A 20 7.50 -11.14 -5.36
N TRP A 21 7.23 -10.89 -4.08
CA TRP A 21 7.12 -9.55 -3.55
C TRP A 21 8.45 -8.80 -3.68
N ARG A 22 8.37 -7.65 -4.34
CA ARG A 22 9.43 -6.64 -4.43
C ARG A 22 8.94 -5.39 -3.73
N PHE A 23 9.84 -4.78 -2.99
CA PHE A 23 9.60 -3.56 -2.24
C PHE A 23 10.40 -2.46 -2.89
N VAL A 24 9.76 -1.32 -3.11
CA VAL A 24 10.34 -0.16 -3.76
C VAL A 24 10.14 1.03 -2.85
N GLU A 25 11.21 1.80 -2.66
CA GLU A 25 11.16 3.09 -2.00
C GLU A 25 11.48 4.17 -3.03
N SER A 26 10.83 5.32 -2.93
CA SER A 26 11.03 6.45 -3.86
C SER A 26 10.87 6.04 -5.33
N GLY A 27 9.91 5.16 -5.61
CA GLY A 27 9.72 4.50 -6.90
C GLY A 27 9.08 5.35 -7.99
N PHE A 28 9.18 6.69 -7.93
CA PHE A 28 8.58 7.61 -8.90
C PHE A 28 9.00 7.33 -10.36
N ASN A 29 10.24 6.85 -10.55
CA ASN A 29 10.78 6.45 -11.86
C ASN A 29 10.67 4.94 -12.14
N HIS A 30 10.04 4.17 -11.24
CA HIS A 30 9.88 2.74 -11.41
C HIS A 30 8.75 2.48 -12.41
N HIS A 31 8.98 1.59 -13.39
CA HIS A 31 8.01 1.31 -14.45
C HIS A 31 6.61 0.97 -13.91
N MET A 32 6.52 0.14 -12.86
CA MET A 32 5.23 -0.17 -12.20
C MET A 32 4.50 1.07 -11.66
N TYR A 33 5.23 2.07 -11.16
CA TYR A 33 4.64 3.30 -10.65
C TYR A 33 4.14 4.21 -11.77
N GLN A 34 4.91 4.29 -12.86
CA GLN A 34 4.55 5.09 -14.04
C GLN A 34 3.30 4.58 -14.76
N GLN A 35 2.91 3.32 -14.51
CA GLN A 35 1.69 2.73 -15.06
C GLN A 35 0.40 3.14 -14.34
N ILE A 36 0.49 3.76 -13.16
CA ILE A 36 -0.66 4.35 -12.47
C ILE A 36 -1.15 5.55 -13.30
N LYS A 37 -2.04 5.30 -14.26
CA LYS A 37 -2.64 6.35 -15.09
C LYS A 37 -3.42 7.32 -14.20
N GLY A 38 -2.99 8.58 -14.21
CA GLY A 38 -3.64 9.68 -13.49
C GLY A 38 -2.88 10.15 -12.25
N GLY A 39 -1.94 9.36 -11.74
CA GLY A 39 -1.34 9.61 -10.42
C GLY A 39 -2.40 9.58 -9.30
N SER A 40 -1.99 9.39 -8.06
CA SER A 40 -2.85 9.78 -6.93
C SER A 40 -2.66 11.28 -6.74
N GLU A 41 -3.72 12.07 -6.59
CA GLU A 41 -3.60 13.48 -6.20
C GLU A 41 -2.73 13.56 -4.92
N GLY A 42 -1.68 14.39 -4.91
CA GLY A 42 -0.69 14.44 -3.81
C GLY A 42 0.52 13.49 -3.93
N ASP A 43 0.69 12.79 -5.06
CA ASP A 43 1.85 11.94 -5.32
C ASP A 43 3.12 12.71 -5.73
N GLU A 44 3.75 13.40 -4.78
CA GLU A 44 4.99 14.14 -5.02
C GLU A 44 6.17 13.62 -4.17
N PRO A 45 7.43 13.73 -4.66
CA PRO A 45 8.61 13.44 -3.86
C PRO A 45 8.65 14.26 -2.57
N GLY A 46 8.96 13.61 -1.45
CA GLY A 46 9.02 14.24 -0.13
C GLY A 46 7.68 14.32 0.60
N LYS A 47 6.57 13.97 -0.06
CA LYS A 47 5.25 13.82 0.58
C LYS A 47 5.09 12.42 1.21
N TRP A 48 3.98 12.28 1.93
CA TRP A 48 3.65 11.08 2.68
C TRP A 48 2.24 10.61 2.34
N LYS A 49 2.05 9.30 2.45
CA LYS A 49 0.76 8.64 2.38
C LYS A 49 0.45 7.94 3.69
N HIS A 50 -0.82 7.75 3.94
CA HIS A 50 -1.36 6.89 4.99
C HIS A 50 -2.19 5.78 4.32
N CYS A 51 -2.04 4.55 4.80
CA CYS A 51 -2.83 3.42 4.30
C CYS A 51 -4.02 3.15 5.22
N GLU A 52 -5.23 3.12 4.70
CA GLU A 52 -6.46 2.86 5.46
C GLU A 52 -6.58 1.40 5.92
N HIS A 53 -5.86 0.47 5.28
CA HIS A 53 -5.89 -0.94 5.66
C HIS A 53 -5.04 -1.25 6.90
N CYS A 54 -3.86 -0.64 7.03
CA CYS A 54 -2.96 -0.88 8.17
C CYS A 54 -2.71 0.34 9.05
N TRP A 55 -3.32 1.47 8.69
CA TRP A 55 -3.25 2.75 9.39
C TRP A 55 -1.84 3.33 9.53
N ARG A 56 -0.88 2.84 8.75
CA ARG A 56 0.53 3.27 8.82
C ARG A 56 0.85 4.32 7.77
N ALA A 57 1.68 5.28 8.16
CA ALA A 57 2.21 6.30 7.25
C ALA A 57 3.53 5.83 6.59
N TYR A 58 3.68 6.12 5.31
CA TYR A 58 4.87 5.81 4.51
C TYR A 58 5.16 6.91 3.48
N PRO A 59 6.42 7.07 3.04
CA PRO A 59 6.76 8.07 2.03
C PRO A 59 6.06 7.76 0.70
N THR A 60 5.57 8.80 0.03
CA THR A 60 5.00 8.69 -1.31
C THR A 60 6.00 8.04 -2.26
N GLY A 61 5.50 7.21 -3.19
CA GLY A 61 6.35 6.41 -4.08
C GLY A 61 6.94 5.16 -3.42
N SER A 62 6.61 4.88 -2.15
CA SER A 62 6.95 3.61 -1.52
C SER A 62 5.80 2.62 -1.70
N PHE A 63 6.09 1.47 -2.32
CA PHE A 63 5.09 0.44 -2.59
C PHE A 63 5.74 -0.95 -2.63
N LYS A 64 4.89 -1.98 -2.64
CA LYS A 64 5.31 -3.31 -3.01
C LYS A 64 4.47 -3.83 -4.17
N TYR A 65 5.03 -4.74 -4.95
CA TYR A 65 4.32 -5.41 -6.02
C TYR A 65 4.79 -6.86 -6.10
N ASN A 66 3.99 -7.71 -6.71
CA ASN A 66 4.33 -9.10 -6.89
C ASN A 66 4.70 -9.37 -8.35
N VAL A 67 5.93 -9.82 -8.61
CA VAL A 67 6.41 -10.10 -9.98
C VAL A 67 5.67 -11.24 -10.68
N THR A 68 4.95 -12.07 -9.92
CA THR A 68 4.13 -13.15 -10.50
C THR A 68 2.69 -12.72 -10.77
N ASP A 69 2.33 -11.50 -10.39
CA ASP A 69 0.98 -10.99 -10.60
C ASP A 69 0.82 -10.44 -12.02
N ALA A 70 -0.17 -10.97 -12.74
CA ALA A 70 -0.43 -10.59 -14.12
C ALA A 70 -1.08 -9.20 -14.25
N TYR A 71 -1.64 -8.69 -13.16
CA TYR A 71 -2.36 -7.41 -13.14
C TYR A 71 -1.48 -6.22 -12.75
N GLU A 72 -0.19 -6.45 -12.48
CA GLU A 72 0.80 -5.42 -12.17
C GLU A 72 0.36 -4.46 -11.04
N MET A 73 -0.38 -4.98 -10.06
CA MET A 73 -0.93 -4.21 -8.96
C MET A 73 0.16 -3.74 -7.99
N LEU A 74 -0.07 -2.55 -7.43
CA LEU A 74 0.75 -1.96 -6.39
C LEU A 74 0.03 -2.01 -5.05
N PHE A 75 0.79 -2.29 -4.01
CA PHE A 75 0.29 -2.44 -2.65
C PHE A 75 1.08 -1.58 -1.68
N CYS A 76 0.50 -1.38 -0.50
CA CYS A 76 1.13 -0.80 0.66
C CYS A 76 2.53 -1.42 0.89
N PRO A 77 3.58 -0.59 1.12
CA PRO A 77 4.95 -1.08 1.18
C PRO A 77 5.24 -2.00 2.37
N TYR A 78 4.33 -2.09 3.34
CA TYR A 78 4.54 -2.96 4.49
C TYR A 78 4.31 -4.44 4.14
N PRO A 79 5.21 -5.34 4.55
CA PRO A 79 5.15 -6.75 4.17
C PRO A 79 3.89 -7.46 4.67
N ASP A 80 3.37 -7.02 5.80
CA ASP A 80 2.18 -7.52 6.51
C ASP A 80 0.87 -6.80 6.13
N CYS A 81 0.89 -5.84 5.20
CA CYS A 81 -0.31 -5.16 4.72
C CYS A 81 -0.71 -5.63 3.32
N GLU A 82 -1.99 -5.80 3.04
CA GLU A 82 -2.50 -6.14 1.70
C GLU A 82 -3.28 -4.99 1.04
N GLY A 83 -3.21 -3.78 1.62
CA GLY A 83 -3.89 -2.60 1.08
C GLY A 83 -3.38 -2.22 -0.31
N ASP A 84 -4.30 -1.93 -1.21
CA ASP A 84 -4.05 -1.42 -2.55
C ASP A 84 -3.46 -0.01 -2.48
N TYR A 85 -2.40 0.24 -3.26
CA TYR A 85 -1.71 1.54 -3.22
C TYR A 85 -2.57 2.68 -3.77
N VAL A 86 -3.48 2.43 -4.71
CA VAL A 86 -4.30 3.46 -5.33
C VAL A 86 -5.59 3.67 -4.56
N ILE A 87 -6.21 2.58 -4.09
CA ILE A 87 -7.53 2.62 -3.44
C ILE A 87 -7.41 2.88 -1.94
N ASP A 88 -6.51 2.18 -1.25
CA ASP A 88 -6.44 2.19 0.22
C ASP A 88 -5.41 3.18 0.76
N SER A 89 -4.98 4.17 -0.04
CA SER A 89 -4.02 5.17 0.41
C SER A 89 -4.50 6.59 0.22
N GLN A 90 -4.30 7.40 1.25
CA GLN A 90 -4.63 8.81 1.29
C GLN A 90 -3.36 9.65 1.39
N PRO A 91 -3.29 10.81 0.73
CA PRO A 91 -2.26 11.80 1.00
C PRO A 91 -2.29 12.23 2.47
N TRP A 92 -1.12 12.32 3.11
CA TRP A 92 -1.04 12.72 4.52
C TRP A 92 -1.67 14.09 4.79
N GLU A 93 -1.53 15.03 3.85
CA GLU A 93 -2.11 16.36 3.97
C GLU A 93 -3.63 16.32 4.05
N SER A 94 -4.27 15.45 3.25
CA SER A 94 -5.71 15.23 3.32
C SER A 94 -6.13 14.60 4.65
N VAL A 95 -5.38 13.60 5.13
CA VAL A 95 -5.63 12.97 6.44
C VAL A 95 -5.50 14.00 7.56
N LYS A 96 -4.42 14.78 7.57
CA LYS A 96 -4.20 15.82 8.58
C LYS A 96 -5.25 16.93 8.54
N ALA A 97 -5.76 17.28 7.35
CA ALA A 97 -6.86 18.25 7.23
C ALA A 97 -8.15 17.75 7.88
N SER A 98 -8.36 16.43 7.92
CA SER A 98 -9.51 15.81 8.59
C SER A 98 -9.32 15.59 10.10
N PHE A 99 -8.08 15.56 10.60
CA PHE A 99 -7.77 15.27 12.02
C PHE A 99 -6.75 16.27 12.58
N SER A 100 -7.19 17.18 13.45
CA SER A 100 -6.39 18.28 13.98
C SER A 100 -5.18 17.86 14.81
N ASP A 101 -5.18 16.64 15.36
CA ASP A 101 -4.21 16.19 16.36
C ASP A 101 -3.03 15.45 15.75
N LEU A 102 -3.00 15.33 14.41
CA LEU A 102 -1.94 14.64 13.70
C LEU A 102 -0.70 15.54 13.51
N PRO A 103 0.51 14.96 13.55
CA PRO A 103 1.74 15.74 13.37
C PRO A 103 1.85 16.33 11.96
N GLU A 104 2.57 17.45 11.83
CA GLU A 104 2.89 18.07 10.54
C GLU A 104 3.55 17.07 9.57
N LYS A 105 4.51 16.31 10.10
CA LYS A 105 5.24 15.28 9.36
C LYS A 105 5.03 13.94 10.08
N PRO A 106 4.49 12.92 9.39
CA PRO A 106 4.31 11.62 10.00
C PRO A 106 5.66 10.89 10.07
N GLU A 107 5.68 9.85 10.88
CA GLU A 107 6.80 8.94 10.99
C GLU A 107 6.50 7.63 10.27
N ARG A 108 7.54 7.06 9.66
CA ARG A 108 7.39 5.83 8.89
C ARG A 108 7.02 4.68 9.81
N GLY A 109 5.95 3.98 9.44
CA GLY A 109 5.51 2.75 10.11
C GLY A 109 4.71 3.00 11.38
N ILE A 110 4.55 4.27 11.80
CA ILE A 110 3.68 4.62 12.90
C ILE A 110 2.23 4.48 12.45
N VAL A 111 1.43 3.88 13.35
CA VAL A 111 0.00 3.68 13.20
C VAL A 111 -0.72 4.94 13.67
N TYR A 112 -1.48 5.56 12.78
CA TYR A 112 -2.38 6.67 13.07
C TYR A 112 -3.82 6.18 12.87
N MET A 113 -4.44 5.73 13.95
CA MET A 113 -5.85 5.32 13.93
C MET A 113 -6.72 6.55 13.80
N LEU A 114 -7.52 6.59 12.74
CA LEU A 114 -8.46 7.67 12.50
C LEU A 114 -9.79 7.25 13.14
N ALA A 115 -10.02 7.69 14.38
CA ALA A 115 -11.32 7.49 15.02
C ALA A 115 -12.33 8.42 14.34
N TRP A 116 -13.29 7.85 13.63
CA TRP A 116 -14.50 8.59 13.25
C TRP A 116 -15.31 8.76 14.54
N GLU A 117 -15.32 9.96 15.12
CA GLU A 117 -16.41 10.32 16.03
C GLU A 117 -17.66 10.49 15.15
N GLU A 118 -18.64 9.58 15.34
CA GLU A 118 -19.96 9.61 14.69
C GLU A 118 -20.80 10.82 15.11
#